data_AF-A0A958L6S4-F1
#
_entry.id   AF-A0A958L6S4-F1
#
_cell.length_a   1.000
_cell.length_b   1.000
_cell.length_c   1.000
_cell.angle_alpha   90.00
_cell.angle_beta   90.00
_cell.angle_gamma   90.00
#
_symmetry.space_group_name_H-M   'P 1'
#
loop_
_entity.id
_entity.type
_entity.pdbx_description
1 polymer ?
#
loop_
_entity_poly.entity_id
_entity_poly.type
_entity_poly.pdbx_seq_one_letter_code
_entity_poly.pdbx_strand_id
1 'polypeptide(L)'
;MTSLEQILHTHYSQEIPIKVAVNGHHLVPWRQAFPLETLFSHEFLIQKYFKSLVPSKNKVLGLYLGIESFQIFEPFHEQNQLWKSEYGPIALQQPNYKNLFLQPTTTIEEGFWNTAYLSLHKSGYEPGPMCFGKSVKPTFLDVLYIENKLDQQVGLSTQLVEKSKKRINETLYTYSKDSLTSELILKLGLQAIAVELARFSNNIVYCTGPLAKLLLPLLKTIPVQKQFRLKESECCVLESLGMGDTHGH
;
A
#
# COMPACT_ATOMS: atom_id res chain seq x y z
N MET A 1 41.43 34.89 -11.41
CA MET A 1 40.24 35.50 -10.79
C MET A 1 39.05 35.25 -11.70
N THR A 2 38.62 34.00 -11.71
CA THR A 2 37.43 33.49 -12.40
C THR A 2 36.34 33.29 -11.34
N SER A 3 35.11 33.61 -11.74
CA SER A 3 33.95 33.90 -10.89
C SER A 3 33.43 32.68 -10.12
N LEU A 4 32.76 32.98 -8.98
CA LEU A 4 32.01 32.10 -8.07
C LEU A 4 30.93 31.21 -8.76
N GLU A 5 30.76 31.30 -10.07
CA GLU A 5 29.91 30.44 -10.89
C GLU A 5 30.56 29.08 -11.21
N GLN A 6 31.89 28.94 -11.08
CA GLN A 6 32.59 27.67 -11.31
C GLN A 6 32.54 26.68 -10.13
N ILE A 7 32.01 27.09 -8.96
CA ILE A 7 31.87 26.23 -7.77
C ILE A 7 30.47 25.58 -7.70
N LEU A 8 29.49 26.07 -8.48
CA LEU A 8 28.14 25.49 -8.53
C LEU A 8 27.95 24.43 -9.62
N HIS A 9 28.97 24.17 -10.45
CA HIS A 9 28.91 23.19 -11.54
C HIS A 9 29.73 21.90 -11.29
N THR A 10 30.37 21.74 -10.14
CA THR A 10 31.33 20.64 -9.88
C THR A 10 30.80 19.49 -9.02
N HIS A 11 29.49 19.40 -8.75
CA HIS A 11 28.89 18.26 -8.02
C HIS A 11 27.81 17.47 -8.75
N TYR A 12 27.61 17.71 -10.04
CA TYR A 12 26.74 16.88 -10.87
C TYR A 12 27.51 16.43 -12.11
N SER A 13 28.10 15.24 -12.06
CA SER A 13 28.36 14.33 -13.19
C SER A 13 29.42 13.30 -12.80
N GLN A 14 29.00 12.26 -12.10
CA GLN A 14 29.62 10.94 -12.26
C GLN A 14 28.50 9.92 -12.35
N GLU A 15 27.94 9.81 -13.56
CA GLU A 15 27.15 8.64 -13.94
C GLU A 15 28.10 7.44 -14.04
N ILE A 16 27.98 6.52 -13.09
CA ILE A 16 28.52 5.17 -13.25
C ILE A 16 27.56 4.44 -14.20
N PRO A 17 28.01 3.93 -15.36
CA PRO A 17 27.13 3.22 -16.26
C PRO A 17 26.88 1.83 -15.68
N ILE A 18 25.72 1.62 -15.05
CA ILE A 18 25.26 0.27 -14.73
C ILE A 18 24.81 -0.35 -16.05
N LYS A 19 25.65 -1.22 -16.62
CA LYS A 19 25.24 -2.17 -17.64
C LYS A 19 24.20 -3.12 -17.04
N VAL A 20 22.91 -2.76 -17.15
CA VAL A 20 21.81 -3.72 -17.01
C VAL A 20 21.36 -4.08 -18.43
N ALA A 21 22.03 -5.06 -19.02
CA ALA A 21 21.54 -5.69 -20.22
C ALA A 21 20.62 -6.85 -19.82
N VAL A 22 19.29 -6.62 -19.85
CA VAL A 22 18.33 -7.54 -20.48
C VAL A 22 17.16 -6.70 -21.03
N ASN A 23 17.23 -6.42 -22.33
CA ASN A 23 16.15 -6.04 -23.25
C ASN A 23 15.32 -4.77 -22.94
N GLY A 24 15.82 -3.63 -23.42
CA GLY A 24 15.02 -2.73 -24.30
C GLY A 24 13.96 -1.82 -23.70
N HIS A 25 13.64 -1.92 -22.41
CA HIS A 25 12.78 -0.94 -21.74
C HIS A 25 13.64 -0.03 -20.85
N HIS A 26 13.73 1.24 -21.22
CA HIS A 26 14.34 2.27 -20.38
C HIS A 26 13.61 2.31 -19.03
N LEU A 27 14.23 1.72 -18.00
CA LEU A 27 13.82 1.93 -16.63
C LEU A 27 14.13 3.39 -16.31
N VAL A 28 13.08 4.22 -16.30
CA VAL A 28 13.16 5.59 -15.84
C VAL A 28 13.71 5.55 -14.40
N PRO A 29 14.81 6.24 -14.08
CA PRO A 29 15.33 6.33 -12.73
C PRO A 29 14.19 6.70 -11.77
N TRP A 30 14.07 6.03 -10.62
CA TRP A 30 12.98 6.25 -9.65
C TRP A 30 12.74 7.73 -9.29
N ARG A 31 13.80 8.56 -9.36
CA ARG A 31 13.75 10.01 -9.13
C ARG A 31 13.02 10.81 -10.21
N GLN A 32 12.75 10.22 -11.37
CA GLN A 32 12.09 10.84 -12.51
C GLN A 32 10.63 10.36 -12.67
N ALA A 33 10.19 9.37 -11.88
CA ALA A 33 8.78 8.95 -11.84
C ALA A 33 7.98 9.90 -10.93
N PHE A 34 6.78 10.29 -11.36
CA PHE A 34 5.90 11.11 -10.53
C PHE A 34 5.54 10.32 -9.24
N PRO A 35 5.47 10.99 -8.08
CA PRO A 35 5.32 10.32 -6.78
C PRO A 35 4.03 9.52 -6.61
N LEU A 36 3.10 9.58 -7.56
CA LEU A 36 1.88 8.77 -7.58
C LEU A 36 2.02 7.51 -8.42
N GLU A 37 2.69 7.59 -9.57
CA GLU A 37 2.99 6.39 -10.38
C GLU A 37 3.82 5.38 -9.58
N THR A 38 4.66 5.87 -8.67
CA THR A 38 5.41 5.04 -7.72
C THR A 38 4.50 4.37 -6.68
N LEU A 39 3.52 5.09 -6.13
CA LEU A 39 2.60 4.55 -5.11
C LEU A 39 1.79 3.36 -5.62
N PHE A 40 1.35 3.39 -6.88
CA PHE A 40 0.58 2.31 -7.51
C PHE A 40 1.47 1.17 -8.06
N SER A 41 2.73 1.46 -8.43
CA SER A 41 3.66 0.45 -8.96
C SER A 41 4.34 -0.42 -7.89
N HIS A 42 4.27 -0.03 -6.61
CA HIS A 42 4.79 -0.83 -5.50
C HIS A 42 4.22 -2.25 -5.46
N GLU A 43 2.95 -2.43 -5.83
CA GLU A 43 2.30 -3.74 -5.85
C GLU A 43 3.04 -4.70 -6.78
N PHE A 44 3.34 -4.27 -8.00
CA PHE A 44 4.04 -5.08 -8.99
C PHE A 44 5.47 -5.42 -8.55
N LEU A 45 6.17 -4.46 -7.94
CA LEU A 45 7.52 -4.67 -7.43
C LEU A 45 7.53 -5.69 -6.28
N ILE A 46 6.59 -5.59 -5.35
CA ILE A 46 6.47 -6.56 -4.27
C ILE A 46 6.13 -7.93 -4.82
N GLN A 47 5.18 -8.05 -5.74
CA GLN A 47 4.89 -9.33 -6.41
C GLN A 47 6.14 -9.96 -7.04
N LYS A 48 6.95 -9.15 -7.72
CA LYS A 48 8.17 -9.62 -8.39
C LYS A 48 9.30 -10.01 -7.41
N TYR A 49 9.50 -9.24 -6.35
CA TYR A 49 10.68 -9.35 -5.48
C TYR A 49 10.40 -9.96 -4.10
N PHE A 50 9.16 -10.30 -3.75
CA PHE A 50 8.82 -10.83 -2.43
C PHE A 50 9.68 -12.05 -2.05
N LYS A 51 10.00 -12.92 -3.02
CA LYS A 51 10.86 -14.10 -2.83
C LYS A 51 12.28 -13.75 -2.34
N SER A 52 12.87 -12.66 -2.84
CA SER A 52 14.19 -12.22 -2.39
C SER A 52 14.15 -11.47 -1.06
N LEU A 53 13.00 -10.88 -0.73
CA LEU A 53 12.82 -10.07 0.48
C LEU A 53 12.54 -10.91 1.72
N VAL A 54 11.90 -12.07 1.56
CA VAL A 54 11.47 -12.90 2.69
C VAL A 54 12.25 -14.20 2.76
N PRO A 55 12.96 -14.49 3.87
CA PRO A 55 13.73 -15.71 4.02
C PRO A 55 12.82 -16.95 3.96
N SER A 56 13.16 -17.87 3.06
CA SER A 56 12.38 -19.06 2.69
C SER A 56 12.18 -20.11 3.79
N LYS A 57 12.79 -19.93 4.97
CA LYS A 57 12.87 -20.96 6.01
C LYS A 57 11.78 -20.90 7.08
N ASN A 58 10.87 -19.92 7.05
CA ASN A 58 9.83 -19.76 8.08
C ASN A 58 8.45 -19.50 7.47
N LYS A 59 7.37 -19.78 8.22
CA LYS A 59 5.99 -19.41 7.87
C LYS A 59 5.81 -17.89 7.95
N VAL A 60 6.39 -17.19 6.98
CA VAL A 60 6.44 -15.75 6.91
C VAL A 60 5.51 -15.27 5.81
N LEU A 61 4.60 -14.37 6.17
CA LEU A 61 3.67 -13.73 5.25
C LEU A 61 4.08 -12.29 4.99
N GLY A 62 3.81 -11.83 3.77
CA GLY A 62 3.89 -10.41 3.43
C GLY A 62 2.51 -9.81 3.51
N LEU A 63 2.34 -8.68 4.16
CA LEU A 63 1.14 -7.87 4.09
C LEU A 63 1.49 -6.56 3.36
N TYR A 64 0.92 -6.37 2.19
CA TYR A 64 1.00 -5.11 1.47
C TYR A 64 -0.23 -4.26 1.77
N LEU A 65 0.02 -3.03 2.21
CA LEU A 65 -0.95 -2.02 2.55
C LEU A 65 -0.84 -0.87 1.55
N GLY A 66 -1.38 -1.10 0.35
CA GLY A 66 -1.44 -0.16 -0.76
C GLY A 66 -2.53 0.90 -0.63
N ILE A 67 -2.58 1.81 -1.60
CA ILE A 67 -3.64 2.83 -1.72
C ILE A 67 -4.86 2.29 -2.48
N GLU A 68 -4.66 1.30 -3.35
CA GLU A 68 -5.77 0.61 -4.04
C GLU A 68 -6.09 -0.72 -3.39
N SER A 69 -5.04 -1.46 -3.02
CA SER A 69 -5.17 -2.85 -2.62
C SER A 69 -4.49 -3.16 -1.29
N PHE A 70 -5.17 -3.95 -0.46
CA PHE A 70 -4.58 -4.66 0.66
C PHE A 70 -4.44 -6.13 0.30
N GLN A 71 -3.21 -6.64 0.36
CA GLN A 71 -2.85 -7.97 -0.13
C GLN A 71 -2.00 -8.73 0.87
N ILE A 72 -2.28 -10.01 1.04
CA ILE A 72 -1.41 -10.95 1.75
C ILE A 72 -0.68 -11.80 0.73
N PHE A 73 0.64 -11.81 0.81
CA PHE A 73 1.53 -12.69 0.09
C PHE A 73 1.86 -13.89 0.97
N GLU A 74 1.51 -15.07 0.48
CA GLU A 74 1.93 -16.31 1.09
C GLU A 74 3.31 -16.69 0.55
N PRO A 75 4.19 -17.30 1.38
CA PRO A 75 5.42 -17.88 0.88
C PRO A 75 5.01 -18.90 -0.17
N PHE A 76 5.66 -18.83 -1.34
CA PHE A 76 5.32 -19.66 -2.50
C PHE A 76 5.10 -21.11 -2.06
N HIS A 77 3.86 -21.56 -2.13
CA HIS A 77 3.65 -22.94 -2.51
C HIS A 77 4.10 -23.01 -3.96
N GLU A 78 4.97 -23.98 -4.29
CA GLU A 78 5.18 -24.41 -5.68
C GLU A 78 3.85 -24.98 -6.21
N GLN A 79 2.85 -24.12 -6.38
CA GLN A 79 1.75 -24.46 -7.25
C GLN A 79 2.38 -24.43 -8.64
N ASN A 80 2.64 -25.62 -9.16
CA ASN A 80 2.94 -25.86 -10.56
C ASN A 80 1.71 -25.43 -11.39
N GLN A 81 1.40 -24.15 -11.41
CA GLN A 81 0.45 -23.57 -12.34
C GLN A 81 1.15 -23.57 -13.70
N LEU A 82 0.97 -24.69 -14.38
CA LEU A 82 1.34 -24.85 -15.77
C LEU A 82 0.28 -24.12 -16.58
N TRP A 83 0.63 -22.94 -17.08
CA TRP A 83 -0.19 -22.28 -18.08
C TRP A 83 -0.13 -23.11 -19.35
N LYS A 84 -1.27 -23.70 -19.72
CA LYS A 84 -1.38 -24.50 -20.94
C LYS A 84 -1.54 -23.55 -22.12
N SER A 85 -0.45 -23.35 -22.85
CA SER A 85 -0.47 -22.65 -24.14
C SER A 85 -0.59 -23.65 -25.29
N GLU A 86 -0.94 -23.17 -26.48
CA GLU A 86 -0.92 -23.97 -27.71
C GLU A 86 0.49 -24.50 -28.06
N TYR A 87 1.54 -23.90 -27.49
CA TYR A 87 2.95 -24.30 -27.67
C TYR A 87 3.49 -25.18 -26.55
N GLY A 88 2.63 -25.61 -25.62
CA GLY A 88 2.99 -26.44 -24.46
C GLY A 88 2.85 -25.73 -23.12
N PRO A 89 3.05 -26.46 -22.01
CA PRO A 89 2.87 -25.94 -20.68
C PRO A 89 4.06 -25.04 -20.28
N ILE A 90 3.76 -23.81 -19.87
CA ILE A 90 4.75 -22.87 -19.34
C ILE A 90 4.58 -22.82 -17.82
N ALA A 91 5.64 -23.11 -17.09
CA ALA A 91 5.64 -22.96 -15.64
C ALA A 91 5.65 -21.46 -15.29
N LEU A 92 4.58 -20.97 -14.68
CA LEU A 92 4.52 -19.60 -14.20
C LEU A 92 4.95 -19.57 -12.73
N GLN A 93 6.02 -18.82 -12.44
CA GLN A 93 6.37 -18.45 -11.08
C GLN A 93 5.61 -17.18 -10.70
N GLN A 94 4.34 -17.32 -10.32
CA GLN A 94 3.57 -16.20 -9.76
C GLN A 94 3.47 -16.33 -8.24
N PRO A 95 3.69 -15.25 -7.48
CA PRO A 95 3.47 -15.27 -6.05
C PRO A 95 2.00 -15.57 -5.77
N ASN A 96 1.74 -16.47 -4.83
CA ASN A 96 0.37 -16.64 -4.34
C ASN A 96 0.04 -15.43 -3.47
N TYR A 97 -0.93 -14.62 -3.92
CA TYR A 97 -1.42 -13.49 -3.14
C TYR A 97 -2.93 -13.54 -3.03
N LYS A 98 -3.41 -13.00 -1.92
CA LYS A 98 -4.83 -12.89 -1.63
C LYS A 98 -5.16 -11.46 -1.27
N ASN A 99 -6.10 -10.87 -1.99
CA ASN A 99 -6.68 -9.60 -1.60
C ASN A 99 -7.47 -9.78 -0.30
N LEU A 100 -7.25 -8.88 0.66
CA LEU A 100 -8.11 -8.78 1.84
C LEU A 100 -9.56 -8.48 1.42
N PHE A 101 -10.49 -8.74 2.31
CA PHE A 101 -11.86 -8.32 2.13
C PHE A 101 -11.96 -6.79 2.20
N LEU A 102 -11.43 -6.17 3.26
CA LEU A 102 -11.35 -4.71 3.33
C LEU A 102 -10.25 -4.19 2.42
N GLN A 103 -10.55 -3.12 1.68
CA GLN A 103 -9.62 -2.40 0.80
C GLN A 103 -9.69 -0.91 1.14
N PRO A 104 -8.64 -0.11 0.84
CA PRO A 104 -8.70 1.34 1.02
C PRO A 104 -9.87 1.98 0.27
N THR A 105 -10.17 1.47 -0.93
CA THR A 105 -11.25 1.94 -1.79
C THR A 105 -12.60 1.28 -1.49
N THR A 106 -12.73 0.52 -0.39
CA THR A 106 -14.03 -0.02 0.03
C THR A 106 -14.99 1.13 0.33
N THR A 107 -16.16 1.13 -0.32
CA THR A 107 -17.18 2.17 -0.12
C THR A 107 -17.83 2.06 1.25
N ILE A 108 -18.24 3.21 1.77
CA ILE A 108 -19.09 3.32 2.94
C ILE A 108 -20.48 3.67 2.43
N GLU A 109 -21.47 2.91 2.87
CA GLU A 109 -22.85 3.01 2.41
C GLU A 109 -23.80 3.17 3.59
N GLU A 110 -24.97 3.74 3.31
CA GLU A 110 -26.08 3.82 4.26
C GLU A 110 -26.71 2.43 4.39
N GLY A 111 -26.65 1.86 5.60
CA GLY A 111 -27.29 0.59 5.91
C GLY A 111 -28.79 0.74 6.15
N PHE A 112 -29.50 -0.39 6.13
CA PHE A 112 -30.96 -0.45 6.34
C PHE A 112 -31.43 0.25 7.63
N TRP A 113 -30.59 0.31 8.66
CA TRP A 113 -30.90 0.93 9.96
C TRP A 113 -30.43 2.38 10.09
N ASN A 114 -30.15 3.08 8.98
CA ASN A 114 -29.47 4.39 8.98
C ASN A 114 -28.14 4.34 9.74
N THR A 115 -27.41 3.25 9.54
CA THR A 115 -26.07 3.05 10.11
C THR A 115 -25.09 2.96 8.96
N ALA A 116 -24.06 3.80 8.97
CA ALA A 116 -22.96 3.68 8.02
C ALA A 116 -22.27 2.32 8.19
N TYR A 117 -22.04 1.61 7.08
CA TYR A 117 -21.32 0.34 7.09
C TYR A 117 -20.33 0.26 5.92
N LEU A 118 -19.29 -0.57 6.10
CA LEU A 118 -18.32 -0.87 5.06
C LEU A 118 -18.93 -1.87 4.07
N SER A 119 -19.07 -1.45 2.82
CA SER A 119 -19.66 -2.27 1.77
C SER A 119 -18.81 -3.52 1.50
N LEU A 120 -19.47 -4.61 1.13
CA LEU A 120 -18.77 -5.78 0.56
C LEU A 120 -18.31 -5.52 -0.87
N HIS A 121 -18.85 -4.49 -1.52
CA HIS A 121 -18.49 -4.10 -2.87
C HIS A 121 -17.18 -3.31 -2.87
N LYS A 122 -16.25 -3.78 -3.70
CA LYS A 122 -15.00 -3.10 -3.98
C LYS A 122 -15.24 -2.14 -5.14
N SER A 123 -15.35 -0.85 -4.89
CA SER A 123 -15.11 0.12 -5.96
C SER A 123 -13.60 0.12 -6.21
N GLY A 124 -13.20 -0.12 -7.47
CA GLY A 124 -11.81 0.09 -7.86
C GLY A 124 -11.41 1.56 -7.71
N TYR A 125 -10.28 1.93 -8.29
CA TYR A 125 -9.78 3.30 -8.22
C TYR A 125 -10.63 4.34 -8.99
N GLU A 126 -11.54 3.89 -9.85
CA GLU A 126 -12.50 4.75 -10.55
C GLU A 126 -13.93 4.39 -10.13
N PRO A 127 -14.72 5.34 -9.58
CA PRO A 127 -14.46 6.78 -9.48
C PRO A 127 -13.39 7.16 -8.44
N GLY A 128 -13.12 6.33 -7.43
CA GLY A 128 -12.06 6.56 -6.45
C GLY A 128 -12.49 7.34 -5.20
N PRO A 129 -11.58 7.63 -4.26
CA PRO A 129 -11.89 8.30 -2.99
C PRO A 129 -12.44 9.73 -3.13
N MET A 130 -13.34 10.13 -2.23
CA MET A 130 -13.88 11.49 -2.17
C MET A 130 -12.81 12.53 -1.79
N CYS A 131 -11.77 12.13 -1.04
CA CYS A 131 -10.66 12.96 -0.61
C CYS A 131 -9.81 13.49 -1.78
N PHE A 132 -9.86 12.79 -2.91
CA PHE A 132 -9.24 13.21 -4.17
C PHE A 132 -10.22 13.97 -5.09
N GLY A 133 -11.44 14.23 -4.63
CA GLY A 133 -12.47 14.94 -5.39
C GLY A 133 -13.10 14.14 -6.53
N LYS A 134 -12.92 12.82 -6.57
CA LYS A 134 -13.33 12.01 -7.72
C LYS A 134 -14.69 11.31 -7.58
N SER A 135 -15.18 11.11 -6.36
CA SER A 135 -16.43 10.41 -6.07
C SER A 135 -17.31 11.17 -5.08
N VAL A 136 -18.61 10.82 -5.09
CA VAL A 136 -19.62 11.28 -4.12
C VAL A 136 -19.84 10.25 -3.00
N LYS A 137 -19.30 9.03 -3.12
CA LYS A 137 -19.37 8.01 -2.09
C LYS A 137 -18.08 8.00 -1.26
N PRO A 138 -18.17 8.10 0.08
CA PRO A 138 -17.00 7.98 0.94
C PRO A 138 -16.47 6.54 0.93
N THR A 139 -15.17 6.40 1.12
CA THR A 139 -14.42 5.15 1.17
C THR A 139 -13.68 5.01 2.49
N PHE A 140 -13.09 3.84 2.76
CA PHE A 140 -12.26 3.66 3.94
C PHE A 140 -11.05 4.62 3.96
N LEU A 141 -10.49 4.95 2.79
CA LEU A 141 -9.42 5.95 2.67
C LEU A 141 -9.89 7.35 3.10
N ASP A 142 -11.14 7.71 2.81
CA ASP A 142 -11.73 8.99 3.22
C ASP A 142 -11.86 9.11 4.75
N VAL A 143 -12.10 7.99 5.44
CA VAL A 143 -12.09 7.94 6.91
C VAL A 143 -10.68 8.17 7.46
N LEU A 144 -9.67 7.54 6.87
CA LEU A 144 -8.26 7.78 7.24
C LEU A 144 -7.86 9.25 7.02
N TYR A 145 -8.46 9.91 6.01
CA TYR A 145 -8.26 11.33 5.76
C TYR A 145 -8.88 12.23 6.84
N ILE A 146 -10.14 11.99 7.21
CA ILE A 146 -10.83 12.77 8.27
C ILE A 146 -10.10 12.67 9.60
N GLU A 147 -9.60 11.48 9.93
CA GLU A 147 -8.84 11.22 11.17
C GLU A 147 -7.42 11.82 11.15
N ASN A 148 -7.11 12.68 10.16
CA ASN A 148 -5.84 13.35 9.93
C ASN A 148 -4.65 12.38 9.90
N LYS A 149 -4.87 11.14 9.46
CA LYS A 149 -3.81 10.13 9.38
C LYS A 149 -3.06 10.23 8.06
N LEU A 150 -3.76 10.56 6.97
CA LEU A 150 -3.16 10.62 5.63
C LEU A 150 -2.30 11.86 5.36
N ASP A 151 -2.47 12.94 6.13
CA ASP A 151 -1.73 14.20 5.93
C ASP A 151 -0.21 14.02 6.11
N GLN A 152 0.22 12.94 6.76
CA GLN A 152 1.63 12.59 7.00
C GLN A 152 2.26 11.76 5.85
N GLN A 153 1.49 11.35 4.85
CA GLN A 153 1.98 10.50 3.75
C GLN A 153 2.56 11.34 2.60
N VAL A 154 3.85 11.12 2.32
CA VAL A 154 4.57 11.77 1.23
C VAL A 154 3.97 11.36 -0.12
N GLY A 155 3.71 12.34 -1.00
CA GLY A 155 3.15 12.12 -2.33
C GLY A 155 1.61 12.08 -2.38
N LEU A 156 0.94 11.78 -1.26
CA LEU A 156 -0.52 11.79 -1.19
C LEU A 156 -1.09 13.17 -0.86
N SER A 157 -0.40 13.93 -0.01
CA SER A 157 -0.85 15.24 0.50
C SER A 157 -1.16 16.26 -0.60
N THR A 158 -0.44 16.21 -1.73
CA THR A 158 -0.65 17.12 -2.87
C THR A 158 -1.96 16.87 -3.62
N GLN A 159 -2.54 15.68 -3.49
CA GLN A 159 -3.81 15.33 -4.13
C GLN A 159 -5.02 15.47 -3.21
N LEU A 160 -4.80 15.69 -1.91
CA LEU A 160 -5.88 15.81 -0.94
C LEU A 160 -6.55 17.19 -1.09
N VAL A 161 -7.87 17.17 -1.26
CA VAL A 161 -8.66 18.38 -1.39
C VAL A 161 -9.23 18.75 -0.03
N GLU A 162 -8.77 19.82 0.61
CA GLU A 162 -9.26 20.20 1.96
C GLU A 162 -10.78 20.37 2.04
N LYS A 163 -11.39 20.92 0.98
CA LYS A 163 -12.86 21.09 0.88
C LYS A 163 -13.62 19.76 0.94
N SER A 164 -12.95 18.64 0.64
CA SER A 164 -13.55 17.31 0.73
C SER A 164 -13.80 16.88 2.18
N LYS A 165 -12.98 17.30 3.18
CA LYS A 165 -13.20 16.92 4.60
C LYS A 165 -14.62 17.25 5.05
N LYS A 166 -15.10 18.45 4.72
CA LYS A 166 -16.47 18.89 5.04
C LYS A 166 -17.52 18.02 4.35
N ARG A 167 -17.36 17.74 3.05
CA ARG A 167 -18.29 16.91 2.27
C ARG A 167 -18.34 15.46 2.77
N ILE A 168 -17.19 14.88 3.10
CA ILE A 168 -17.10 13.52 3.64
C ILE A 168 -17.83 13.48 5.00
N ASN A 169 -17.58 14.44 5.88
CA ASN A 169 -18.27 14.54 7.17
C ASN A 169 -19.78 14.69 7.03
N GLU A 170 -20.26 15.56 6.13
CA GLU A 170 -21.69 15.73 5.85
C GLU A 170 -22.33 14.42 5.33
N THR A 171 -21.61 13.69 4.48
CA THR A 171 -22.09 12.41 3.93
C THR A 171 -22.14 11.33 5.00
N LEU A 172 -21.09 11.20 5.82
CA LEU A 172 -21.07 10.25 6.94
C LEU A 172 -22.13 10.59 8.00
N TYR A 173 -22.35 11.88 8.26
CA TYR A 173 -23.42 12.36 9.13
C TYR A 173 -24.80 11.93 8.62
N THR A 174 -25.03 12.10 7.32
CA THR A 174 -26.28 11.68 6.66
C THR A 174 -26.51 10.18 6.82
N TYR A 175 -25.47 9.36 6.67
CA TYR A 175 -25.57 7.90 6.79
C TYR A 175 -25.76 7.38 8.21
N SER A 176 -25.38 8.15 9.23
CA SER A 176 -25.33 7.66 10.61
C SER A 176 -26.29 8.36 11.57
N LYS A 177 -26.93 9.47 11.16
CA LYS A 177 -27.90 10.25 11.97
C LYS A 177 -27.44 10.37 13.44
N ASP A 178 -26.20 10.83 13.65
CA ASP A 178 -25.51 11.00 14.95
C ASP A 178 -25.01 9.74 15.69
N SER A 179 -25.27 8.52 15.21
CA SER A 179 -24.96 7.30 15.96
C SER A 179 -23.53 6.77 15.79
N LEU A 180 -22.84 7.12 14.70
CA LEU A 180 -21.61 6.44 14.26
C LEU A 180 -20.54 7.46 13.86
N THR A 181 -19.47 7.54 14.67
CA THR A 181 -18.35 8.45 14.41
C THR A 181 -17.38 7.85 13.38
N SER A 182 -16.64 8.70 12.67
CA SER A 182 -15.53 8.30 11.79
C SER A 182 -14.52 7.41 12.51
N GLU A 183 -14.26 7.69 13.80
CA GLU A 183 -13.41 6.87 14.67
C GLU A 183 -13.93 5.43 14.82
N LEU A 184 -15.25 5.25 14.95
CA LEU A 184 -15.84 3.92 15.07
C LEU A 184 -15.75 3.14 13.75
N ILE A 185 -15.97 3.80 12.62
CA ILE A 185 -15.79 3.19 11.29
C ILE A 185 -14.33 2.77 11.10
N LEU A 186 -13.38 3.61 11.51
CA LEU A 186 -11.95 3.27 11.49
C LEU A 186 -11.66 2.03 12.33
N LYS A 187 -12.16 1.97 13.58
CA LYS A 187 -12.00 0.80 14.47
C LYS A 187 -12.57 -0.47 13.84
N LEU A 188 -13.76 -0.41 13.26
CA LEU A 188 -14.40 -1.55 12.58
C LEU A 188 -13.58 -2.03 11.38
N GLY A 189 -13.07 -1.11 10.56
CA GLY A 189 -12.21 -1.46 9.42
C GLY A 189 -10.91 -2.13 9.85
N LEU A 190 -10.23 -1.57 10.87
CA LEU A 190 -9.01 -2.17 11.41
C LEU A 190 -9.28 -3.54 12.05
N GLN A 191 -10.42 -3.71 12.73
CA GLN A 191 -10.85 -5.00 13.26
C GLN A 191 -11.08 -6.02 12.14
N ALA A 192 -11.71 -5.62 11.03
CA ALA A 192 -11.90 -6.50 9.88
C ALA A 192 -10.56 -7.01 9.33
N ILE A 193 -9.58 -6.11 9.15
CA ILE A 193 -8.21 -6.50 8.75
C ILE A 193 -7.60 -7.47 9.76
N ALA A 194 -7.69 -7.16 11.06
CA ALA A 194 -7.11 -8.00 12.11
C ALA A 194 -7.75 -9.40 12.16
N VAL A 195 -9.07 -9.50 11.94
CA VAL A 195 -9.80 -10.78 11.87
C VAL A 195 -9.38 -11.60 10.66
N GLU A 196 -9.12 -10.97 9.51
CA GLU A 196 -8.57 -11.68 8.35
C GLU A 196 -7.15 -12.16 8.60
N LEU A 197 -6.31 -11.35 9.24
CA LEU A 197 -4.94 -11.72 9.62
C LEU A 197 -4.91 -12.84 10.67
N ALA A 198 -5.91 -12.90 11.55
CA ALA A 198 -6.05 -13.95 12.56
C ALA A 198 -6.15 -15.36 11.95
N ARG A 199 -6.68 -15.48 10.72
CA ARG A 199 -6.74 -16.76 9.98
C ARG A 199 -5.34 -17.35 9.73
N PHE A 200 -4.33 -16.49 9.72
CA PHE A 200 -2.93 -16.85 9.54
C PHE A 200 -2.18 -16.98 10.87
N SER A 201 -2.88 -17.42 11.91
CA SER A 201 -2.31 -17.58 13.25
C SER A 201 -0.99 -18.36 13.24
N ASN A 202 -0.06 -17.95 14.11
CA ASN A 202 1.31 -18.47 14.24
C ASN A 202 2.31 -18.06 13.14
N ASN A 203 1.89 -17.28 12.13
CA ASN A 203 2.80 -16.74 11.12
C ASN A 203 3.39 -15.38 11.56
N ILE A 204 4.59 -15.09 11.09
CA ILE A 204 5.17 -13.74 11.18
C ILE A 204 4.71 -12.97 9.94
N VAL A 205 4.07 -11.83 10.13
CA VAL A 205 3.56 -11.01 9.03
C VAL A 205 4.41 -9.75 8.91
N TYR A 206 5.10 -9.61 7.78
CA TYR A 206 5.87 -8.41 7.45
C TYR A 206 4.98 -7.43 6.70
N CYS A 207 4.79 -6.24 7.28
CA CYS A 207 3.96 -5.21 6.68
C CYS A 207 4.82 -4.28 5.79
N THR A 208 4.34 -3.98 4.59
CA THR A 208 4.95 -3.07 3.62
C THR A 208 3.89 -2.30 2.84
N GLY A 209 4.29 -1.27 2.10
CA GLY A 209 3.41 -0.45 1.26
C GLY A 209 3.16 0.97 1.81
N PRO A 210 2.58 1.86 0.98
CA PRO A 210 2.35 3.26 1.33
C PRO A 210 1.62 3.50 2.65
N LEU A 211 0.59 2.70 2.95
CA LEU A 211 -0.22 2.88 4.15
C LEU A 211 0.32 2.08 5.35
N ALA A 212 1.44 1.37 5.19
CA ALA A 212 1.96 0.49 6.25
C ALA A 212 2.38 1.26 7.51
N LYS A 213 3.14 2.35 7.35
CA LYS A 213 3.60 3.19 8.48
C LYS A 213 2.43 3.75 9.30
N LEU A 214 1.30 4.00 8.62
CA LEU A 214 0.09 4.55 9.21
C LEU A 214 -0.76 3.49 9.91
N LEU A 215 -1.01 2.37 9.23
CA LEU A 215 -1.94 1.34 9.70
C LEU A 215 -1.28 0.36 10.68
N LEU A 216 0.03 0.12 10.59
CA LEU A 216 0.72 -0.83 11.45
C LEU A 216 0.61 -0.47 12.95
N PRO A 217 0.84 0.78 13.39
CA PRO A 217 0.63 1.17 14.79
C PRO A 217 -0.82 0.99 15.23
N LEU A 218 -1.78 1.29 14.35
CA LEU A 218 -3.21 1.15 14.65
C LEU A 218 -3.61 -0.31 14.80
N LEU A 219 -3.16 -1.19 13.90
CA LEU A 219 -3.37 -2.63 14.01
C LEU A 219 -2.75 -3.20 15.29
N LYS A 220 -1.61 -2.64 15.75
CA LYS A 220 -0.95 -2.98 17.03
C LYS A 220 -1.80 -2.76 18.28
N THR A 221 -2.79 -1.88 18.20
CA THR A 221 -3.69 -1.62 19.33
C THR A 221 -4.79 -2.68 19.48
N ILE A 222 -5.00 -3.52 18.46
CA ILE A 222 -6.13 -4.47 18.44
C ILE A 222 -5.78 -5.76 19.19
N PRO A 223 -6.62 -6.22 20.14
CA PRO A 223 -6.29 -7.35 21.03
C PRO A 223 -6.11 -8.70 20.30
N VAL A 224 -6.63 -8.83 19.07
CA VAL A 224 -6.53 -10.03 18.23
C VAL A 224 -5.08 -10.40 17.87
N GLN A 225 -4.14 -9.48 18.04
CA GLN A 225 -2.71 -9.68 17.75
C GLN A 225 -2.01 -10.78 18.53
N LYS A 226 -2.59 -11.29 19.63
CA LYS A 226 -1.98 -12.44 20.33
C LYS A 226 -1.83 -13.68 19.42
N GLN A 227 -2.52 -13.71 18.28
CA GLN A 227 -2.52 -14.81 17.32
C GLN A 227 -1.48 -14.67 16.20
N PHE A 228 -0.92 -13.47 15.94
CA PHE A 228 0.06 -13.24 14.87
C PHE A 228 1.07 -12.13 15.22
N ARG A 229 2.31 -12.23 14.75
CA ARG A 229 3.35 -11.22 15.04
C ARG A 229 3.51 -10.29 13.85
N LEU A 230 3.05 -9.04 13.99
CA LEU A 230 3.34 -7.98 13.02
C LEU A 230 4.75 -7.45 13.23
N LYS A 231 5.56 -7.52 12.18
CA LYS A 231 6.82 -6.79 12.09
C LYS A 231 6.70 -5.73 11.01
N GLU A 232 7.19 -4.55 11.32
CA GLU A 232 7.53 -3.61 10.26
C GLU A 232 8.63 -4.27 9.45
N SER A 233 8.43 -4.40 8.14
CA SER A 233 9.58 -4.72 7.33
C SER A 233 10.35 -3.42 7.15
N GLU A 234 11.66 -3.45 7.40
CA GLU A 234 12.56 -2.41 6.91
C GLU A 234 12.66 -2.46 5.36
N CYS A 235 11.64 -2.99 4.66
CA CYS A 235 11.52 -2.82 3.22
C CYS A 235 11.10 -1.40 2.85
N CYS A 236 11.86 -0.43 3.35
CA CYS A 236 12.54 0.55 2.52
C CYS A 236 13.55 -0.12 1.55
N VAL A 237 13.35 -1.37 1.11
CA VAL A 237 14.26 -2.03 0.15
C VAL A 237 14.17 -1.34 -1.21
N LEU A 238 13.08 -0.62 -1.50
CA LEU A 238 13.03 0.25 -2.68
C LEU A 238 13.78 1.57 -2.49
N GLU A 239 14.01 2.02 -1.25
CA GLU A 239 14.94 3.13 -0.97
C GLU A 239 16.39 2.62 -0.94
N SER A 240 16.66 1.43 -0.41
CA SER A 240 18.01 0.84 -0.33
C SER A 240 18.48 0.16 -1.63
N LEU A 241 17.57 -0.18 -2.56
CA LEU A 241 17.92 -0.51 -3.95
C LEU A 241 18.31 0.74 -4.76
N GLY A 242 18.04 1.94 -4.24
CA GLY A 242 18.46 3.23 -4.79
C GLY A 242 19.54 3.96 -3.98
N MET A 243 19.87 3.48 -2.78
CA MET A 243 20.90 4.03 -1.90
C MET A 243 21.69 2.89 -1.25
N GLY A 244 22.70 2.42 -1.97
CA GLY A 244 23.86 1.84 -1.32
C GLY A 244 24.71 2.98 -0.77
N ASP A 245 24.94 2.95 0.54
CA ASP A 245 25.87 3.83 1.26
C ASP A 245 27.24 3.86 0.55
N THR A 246 27.63 5.04 0.06
CA THR A 246 29.03 5.36 -0.26
C THR A 246 29.66 6.07 0.94
N HIS A 247 29.88 5.33 2.03
CA HIS A 247 30.90 5.69 3.02
C HIS A 247 31.55 4.42 3.55
N GLY A 248 32.83 4.23 3.21
CA GLY A 248 33.67 3.20 3.82
C GLY A 248 34.74 2.60 2.91
N HIS A 249 35.71 3.42 2.46
CA HIS A 249 37.17 3.22 2.57
C HIS A 249 37.94 4.08 1.57
#